data_AF-A0A316W6L2-F1
#
_entry.id   AF-A0A316W6L2-F1
#
_cell.length_a   1.000
_cell.length_b   1.000
_cell.length_c   1.000
_cell.angle_alpha   90.00
_cell.angle_beta   90.00
_cell.angle_gamma   90.00
#
_symmetry.space_group_name_H-M   'P 1'
#
loop_
_entity.id
_entity.type
_entity.pdbx_description
1 polymer ?
#
loop_
_entity_poly.entity_id
_entity_poly.type
_entity_poly.pdbx_seq_one_letter_code
_entity_poly.pdbx_strand_id
1 'polypeptide(L)'
;MLIFSFFKTLTGQTVTVELKNDVSLTGTLKSVDQFLNFRIVDVQLKQGDEARWPHLAAVRSAFIRGSVVRYVHCPAAAVDTQLLEDATRRASLVYTWLKRVPGYKRLEASKDQRGAIGVGAVRSGAFPLV
;
A
#
# COMPACT_ATOMS: atom_id res chain seq x y z
N MET A 1 1.68 -6.56 4.72
CA MET A 1 1.48 -5.14 4.36
C MET A 1 0.06 -4.95 3.87
N LEU A 2 -0.88 -4.65 4.78
CA LEU A 2 -2.32 -4.62 4.53
C LEU A 2 -2.71 -3.77 3.29
N ILE A 3 -2.16 -2.56 3.21
CA ILE A 3 -2.48 -1.57 2.18
C ILE A 3 -1.98 -2.00 0.80
N PHE A 4 -0.78 -2.57 0.72
CA PHE A 4 -0.24 -3.11 -0.54
C PHE A 4 -1.12 -4.25 -1.08
N SER A 5 -1.52 -5.18 -0.20
CA SER A 5 -2.40 -6.30 -0.58
C SER A 5 -3.76 -5.82 -1.05
N PHE A 6 -4.32 -4.77 -0.44
CA PHE A 6 -5.54 -4.13 -0.90
C PHE A 6 -5.41 -3.54 -2.31
N PHE A 7 -4.38 -2.74 -2.58
CA PHE A 7 -4.23 -2.17 -3.92
C PHE A 7 -3.92 -3.22 -4.99
N LYS A 8 -3.39 -4.39 -4.61
CA LYS A 8 -3.27 -5.54 -5.50
C LYS A 8 -4.61 -6.13 -5.91
N THR A 9 -5.65 -6.09 -5.07
CA THR A 9 -6.99 -6.56 -5.46
C THR A 9 -7.69 -5.60 -6.42
N LEU A 10 -7.26 -4.33 -6.44
CA LEU A 10 -7.80 -3.29 -7.32
C LEU A 10 -7.11 -3.23 -8.70
N THR A 11 -6.19 -4.16 -9.02
CA THR A 11 -5.59 -4.19 -10.36
C THR A 11 -6.65 -4.44 -11.43
N GLY A 12 -6.64 -3.64 -12.48
CA GLY A 12 -7.64 -3.65 -13.55
C GLY A 12 -8.79 -2.67 -13.36
N GLN A 13 -8.91 -2.04 -12.19
CA GLN A 13 -9.96 -1.06 -11.91
C GLN A 13 -9.54 0.37 -12.27
N THR A 14 -10.53 1.21 -12.57
CA THR A 14 -10.33 2.65 -12.75
C THR A 14 -10.16 3.32 -11.39
N VAL A 15 -9.05 4.04 -11.21
CA VAL A 15 -8.71 4.76 -9.99
C VAL A 15 -8.33 6.20 -10.31
N THR A 16 -8.57 7.11 -9.38
CA THR A 16 -8.06 8.50 -9.48
C THR A 16 -6.97 8.72 -8.46
N VAL A 17 -5.78 9.11 -8.90
CA VAL A 17 -4.63 9.41 -8.05
C VAL A 17 -4.42 10.91 -8.00
N GLU A 18 -4.49 11.46 -6.78
CA GLU A 18 -4.16 12.86 -6.51
C GLU A 18 -2.74 12.95 -5.96
N LEU A 19 -1.94 13.78 -6.61
CA LEU A 19 -0.56 14.04 -6.25
C LEU A 19 -0.45 15.22 -5.28
N LYS A 20 0.69 15.33 -4.59
CA LYS A 20 0.98 16.42 -3.65
C LYS A 20 1.03 17.81 -4.29
N ASN A 21 1.21 17.89 -5.60
CA ASN A 21 1.16 19.13 -6.38
C ASN A 21 -0.25 19.42 -6.93
N ASP A 22 -1.28 18.79 -6.35
CA ASP A 22 -2.69 18.95 -6.70
C ASP A 22 -3.07 18.47 -8.11
N VAL A 23 -2.17 17.76 -8.79
CA VAL A 23 -2.47 17.11 -10.08
C VAL A 23 -3.28 15.85 -9.81
N SER A 24 -4.40 15.71 -10.51
CA SER A 24 -5.31 14.57 -10.41
C SER A 24 -5.31 13.77 -11.71
N LEU A 25 -4.97 12.48 -11.62
CA LEU A 25 -4.87 11.57 -12.76
C LEU A 25 -5.87 10.42 -12.59
N THR A 26 -6.78 10.26 -13.54
CA THR A 26 -7.73 9.14 -13.57
C THR A 26 -7.26 8.12 -14.59
N GLY A 27 -7.26 6.84 -14.27
CA GLY A 27 -6.91 5.80 -15.24
C GLY A 27 -7.02 4.39 -14.68
N THR A 28 -6.65 3.41 -15.48
CA THR A 28 -6.74 1.99 -15.11
C THR A 28 -5.48 1.52 -14.40
N LEU A 29 -5.64 0.95 -13.21
CA LEU A 29 -4.52 0.48 -12.40
C LEU A 29 -3.94 -0.82 -12.98
N LYS A 30 -2.71 -0.78 -13.52
CA LYS A 30 -2.06 -1.97 -14.08
C LYS A 30 -1.28 -2.78 -13.06
N SER A 31 -0.55 -2.11 -12.17
CA SER A 31 0.22 -2.78 -11.11
C SER A 31 0.60 -1.83 -9.99
N VAL A 32 0.74 -2.38 -8.78
CA VAL A 32 1.26 -1.69 -7.59
C VAL A 32 2.39 -2.50 -6.97
N ASP A 33 3.36 -1.82 -6.40
CA ASP A 33 4.46 -2.43 -5.63
C ASP A 33 4.36 -2.19 -4.12
N GLN A 34 5.28 -2.77 -3.35
CA GLN A 34 5.30 -2.66 -1.88
C GLN A 34 5.58 -1.23 -1.37
N PHE A 35 6.15 -0.36 -2.21
CA PHE A 35 6.40 1.05 -1.91
C PHE A 35 5.24 1.95 -2.38
N LEU A 36 4.15 1.33 -2.82
CA LEU A 36 2.98 1.99 -3.39
C LEU A 36 3.34 2.82 -4.63
N ASN A 37 4.29 2.37 -5.43
CA ASN A 37 4.47 2.91 -6.76
C ASN A 37 3.38 2.35 -7.67
N PHE A 38 2.66 3.23 -8.35
CA PHE A 38 1.50 2.90 -9.17
C PHE A 38 1.87 2.96 -10.64
N ARG A 39 1.52 1.91 -11.39
CA ARG A 39 1.55 1.91 -12.86
C ARG A 39 0.12 2.01 -13.35
N ILE A 40 -0.20 3.10 -14.03
CA ILE A 40 -1.55 3.41 -14.53
C ILE A 40 -1.49 3.54 -16.05
N VAL A 41 -2.49 2.98 -16.72
CA VAL A 41 -2.68 3.06 -18.17
C VAL A 41 -4.00 3.74 -18.49
N ASP A 42 -4.13 4.24 -19.72
CA ASP A 42 -5.28 5.00 -20.19
C ASP A 42 -5.59 6.19 -19.27
N VAL A 43 -4.53 6.94 -18.96
CA VAL A 43 -4.58 8.06 -18.03
C VAL A 43 -5.28 9.24 -18.70
N GLN A 44 -6.16 9.91 -17.95
CA GLN A 44 -6.88 11.12 -18.30
C GLN A 44 -6.73 12.12 -17.15
N LEU A 45 -6.52 13.39 -17.48
CA LEU A 45 -6.53 14.46 -16.48
C LEU A 45 -7.97 14.73 -16.02
N LYS A 46 -8.11 15.21 -14.80
CA LYS A 46 -9.42 15.68 -14.31
C LYS A 46 -9.86 16.92 -15.10
N GLN A 47 -11.16 16.99 -15.39
CA GLN A 47 -11.79 18.10 -16.09
C GLN A 47 -11.41 19.45 -15.44
N GLY A 48 -10.75 20.33 -16.19
CA GLY A 48 -10.29 21.65 -15.73
C GLY A 48 -8.77 21.79 -15.55
N ASP A 49 -8.04 20.70 -15.29
CA ASP A 49 -6.57 20.73 -15.18
C ASP A 49 -5.85 20.66 -16.53
N GLU A 50 -6.56 20.25 -17.58
CA GLU A 50 -6.06 20.16 -18.96
C GLU A 50 -5.55 21.50 -19.49
N ALA A 51 -6.22 22.60 -19.14
CA ALA A 51 -5.81 23.95 -19.52
C ALA A 51 -4.57 24.44 -18.77
N ARG A 52 -4.34 23.95 -17.53
CA ARG A 52 -3.14 24.28 -16.74
C ARG A 52 -1.94 23.44 -17.17
N TRP A 53 -2.16 22.21 -17.60
CA TRP A 53 -1.09 21.25 -17.88
C TRP A 53 -1.26 20.54 -19.24
N PRO A 54 -1.20 21.29 -20.37
CA PRO A 54 -1.46 20.72 -21.70
C PRO A 54 -0.47 19.62 -22.10
N HIS A 55 0.75 19.65 -21.56
CA HIS A 55 1.76 18.60 -21.77
C HIS A 55 1.40 17.28 -21.07
N LEU A 56 0.63 17.32 -19.98
CA LEU A 56 0.16 16.11 -19.29
C LEU A 56 -1.05 15.48 -19.99
N ALA A 57 -1.80 16.25 -20.79
CA ALA A 57 -2.97 15.76 -21.51
C ALA A 57 -2.64 14.71 -22.59
N ALA A 58 -1.41 14.73 -23.11
CA ALA A 58 -0.94 13.75 -24.11
C ALA A 58 -0.50 12.40 -23.49
N VAL A 59 -0.40 12.31 -22.17
CA VAL A 59 0.17 11.14 -21.49
C VAL A 59 -0.88 10.04 -21.37
N ARG A 60 -0.67 8.94 -22.11
CA ARG A 60 -1.54 7.75 -22.04
C ARG A 60 -1.19 6.77 -20.91
N SER A 61 0.03 6.83 -20.38
CA SER A 61 0.47 5.92 -19.32
C SER A 61 1.38 6.63 -18.33
N ALA A 62 1.18 6.39 -17.04
CA ALA A 62 1.95 7.01 -15.97
C ALA A 62 2.55 5.97 -15.02
N PHE A 63 3.77 6.24 -14.58
CA PHE A 63 4.41 5.55 -13.46
C PHE A 63 4.64 6.56 -12.34
N ILE A 64 3.91 6.39 -11.24
CA ILE A 64 3.86 7.35 -10.14
C ILE A 64 4.54 6.73 -8.93
N ARG A 65 5.52 7.46 -8.36
CA ARG A 65 6.19 7.05 -7.12
C ARG A 65 5.25 7.24 -5.92
N GLY A 66 5.12 6.23 -5.06
CA GLY A 66 4.20 6.28 -3.92
C GLY A 66 4.40 7.47 -2.98
N SER A 67 5.64 7.94 -2.84
CA SER A 67 5.97 9.08 -1.97
C SER A 67 5.38 10.42 -2.41
N VAL A 68 4.99 10.58 -3.68
CA VAL A 68 4.39 11.83 -4.21
C VAL A 68 2.86 11.80 -4.24
N VAL A 69 2.25 10.65 -3.94
CA VAL A 69 0.80 10.49 -3.88
C VAL A 69 0.26 11.07 -2.58
N ARG A 70 -0.87 11.80 -2.68
CA ARG A 70 -1.62 12.31 -1.53
C ARG A 70 -2.85 11.45 -1.27
N TYR A 71 -3.69 11.25 -2.29
CA TYR A 71 -4.92 10.47 -2.18
C TYR A 71 -5.09 9.53 -3.38
N VAL A 72 -5.76 8.40 -3.14
CA VAL A 72 -6.19 7.48 -4.19
C VAL A 72 -7.69 7.24 -4.02
N HIS A 73 -8.48 7.73 -4.97
CA HIS A 73 -9.91 7.47 -5.03
C HIS A 73 -10.14 6.14 -5.72
N CYS A 74 -10.84 5.25 -5.03
CA CYS A 74 -11.19 3.91 -5.50
C CYS A 74 -12.71 3.80 -5.64
N PRO A 75 -13.23 3.06 -6.64
CA PRO A 75 -14.65 2.84 -6.78
C PRO A 75 -15.17 1.97 -5.62
N ALA A 76 -16.19 2.44 -4.90
CA ALA A 76 -16.71 1.76 -3.71
C ALA A 76 -17.14 0.31 -3.99
N ALA A 77 -17.67 0.03 -5.18
CA ALA A 77 -18.09 -1.31 -5.58
C ALA A 77 -16.93 -2.32 -5.73
N ALA A 78 -15.71 -1.84 -5.98
CA ALA A 78 -14.53 -2.71 -6.10
C ALA A 78 -13.78 -2.88 -4.76
N VAL A 79 -14.21 -2.17 -3.70
CA VAL A 79 -13.59 -2.21 -2.39
C VAL A 79 -14.30 -3.24 -1.53
N ASP A 80 -13.65 -4.37 -1.28
CA ASP A 80 -14.11 -5.37 -0.32
C ASP A 80 -13.76 -4.92 1.11
N THR A 81 -14.75 -4.32 1.78
CA THR A 81 -14.61 -3.84 3.15
C THR A 81 -14.49 -4.98 4.16
N GLN A 82 -15.15 -6.11 3.91
CA GLN A 82 -15.10 -7.27 4.81
C GLN A 82 -13.70 -7.86 4.86
N LEU A 83 -13.05 -7.99 3.70
CA LEU A 83 -11.66 -8.45 3.63
C LEU A 83 -10.71 -7.50 4.36
N LEU A 84 -10.93 -6.18 4.25
CA LEU A 84 -10.13 -5.17 4.96
C LEU A 84 -10.30 -5.29 6.48
N GLU A 85 -11.53 -5.42 6.96
CA GLU A 85 -11.84 -5.57 8.37
C GLU A 85 -11.21 -6.83 8.95
N ASP A 86 -11.35 -7.97 8.26
CA ASP A 86 -10.79 -9.25 8.70
C ASP A 86 -9.26 -9.26 8.72
N ALA A 87 -8.63 -8.64 7.72
CA ALA A 87 -7.18 -8.54 7.67
C ALA A 87 -6.63 -7.60 8.77
N THR A 88 -7.37 -6.53 9.12
CA THR A 88 -7.03 -5.64 10.23
C THR A 88 -7.22 -6.32 11.59
N ARG A 89 -8.32 -7.07 11.76
CA ARG A 89 -8.60 -7.84 12.98
C ARG A 89 -7.55 -8.91 13.23
N ARG A 90 -7.16 -9.67 12.20
CA ARG A 90 -6.10 -10.68 12.29
C ARG A 90 -4.74 -10.09 12.67
N ALA A 91 -4.39 -8.93 12.10
CA ALA A 91 -3.16 -8.23 12.50
C ALA A 91 -3.17 -7.86 14.00
N SER A 92 -4.32 -7.43 14.52
CA SER A 92 -4.49 -7.11 15.94
C SER A 92 -4.46 -8.35 16.85
N LEU A 93 -5.10 -9.45 16.45
CA LEU A 93 -5.12 -10.70 17.21
C LEU A 93 -3.73 -11.33 17.33
N VAL A 94 -2.97 -11.36 16.24
CA VAL A 94 -1.57 -11.84 16.26
C VAL A 94 -0.74 -11.00 17.21
N TYR A 95 -0.89 -9.67 17.16
CA TYR A 95 -0.17 -8.76 18.05
C TYR A 95 -0.55 -8.96 19.53
N THR A 96 -1.84 -9.16 19.81
CA THR A 96 -2.36 -9.34 21.17
C THR A 96 -1.95 -10.70 21.74
N TRP A 97 -1.99 -11.75 20.91
CA TRP A 97 -1.50 -13.09 21.26
C TRP A 97 0.00 -13.08 21.53
N LEU A 98 0.80 -12.44 20.67
CA LEU A 98 2.25 -12.33 20.84
C LEU A 98 2.61 -11.68 22.17
N LYS A 99 1.90 -10.63 22.61
CA LYS A 99 2.11 -10.01 23.93
C LYS A 99 1.86 -10.95 25.12
N ARG A 100 1.07 -11.99 24.92
CA ARG A 100 0.71 -12.97 25.95
C ARG A 100 1.70 -14.14 26.01
N VAL A 101 2.60 -14.26 25.03
CA VAL A 101 3.67 -15.25 25.02
C VAL A 101 4.77 -14.83 26.01
N PRO A 102 5.10 -15.67 27.02
CA PRO A 102 6.21 -15.39 27.93
C PRO A 102 7.52 -15.18 27.15
N GLY A 103 8.23 -14.08 27.42
CA GLY A 103 9.48 -13.73 26.73
C GLY A 103 9.31 -12.90 25.45
N TYR A 104 8.09 -12.49 25.08
CA TYR A 104 7.90 -11.52 23.99
C TYR A 104 8.55 -10.17 24.34
N LYS A 105 9.65 -9.86 23.65
CA LYS A 105 10.24 -8.51 23.61
C LYS A 105 9.91 -7.89 22.27
N ARG A 106 9.25 -6.72 22.30
CA ARG A 106 9.04 -5.91 21.09
C ARG A 106 10.41 -5.44 20.61
N LEU A 107 10.87 -5.93 19.46
CA LEU A 107 12.02 -5.36 18.78
C LEU A 107 11.58 -3.99 18.26
N GLU A 108 11.99 -2.92 18.95
CA GLU A 108 11.94 -1.60 18.35
C GLU A 108 12.90 -1.63 17.16
N ALA A 109 12.43 -1.16 16.01
CA ALA A 109 13.23 -1.14 14.79
C ALA A 109 14.44 -0.22 15.02
N SER A 110 15.57 -0.81 15.43
CA SER A 110 16.87 -0.17 15.36
C SER A 110 17.12 0.14 13.89
N LYS A 111 17.31 1.43 13.56
CA LYS A 111 17.77 1.89 12.25
C LYS A 111 19.22 1.45 12.06
N ASP A 112 19.44 0.18 11.75
CA ASP A 112 20.74 -0.27 11.26
C ASP A 112 20.78 -0.15 9.74
N GLN A 113 21.80 0.55 9.24
CA GLN A 113 21.98 1.01 7.84
C GLN A 113 22.23 -0.12 6.81
N ARG A 114 21.89 -1.38 7.12
CA ARG A 114 22.17 -2.53 6.24
C ARG A 114 20.91 -3.35 5.98
N GLY A 115 20.03 -2.82 5.14
CA GLY A 115 19.33 -3.51 4.05
C GLY A 115 18.69 -4.90 4.22
N ALA A 116 18.51 -5.45 5.43
CA ALA A 116 17.88 -6.75 5.63
C ALA A 116 16.65 -6.61 6.56
N ILE A 117 15.46 -6.63 5.97
CA ILE A 117 14.21 -6.75 6.73
C ILE A 117 14.00 -8.23 7.04
N GLY A 118 14.67 -8.72 8.08
CA GLY A 118 14.38 -10.02 8.66
C GLY A 118 13.18 -9.91 9.60
N VAL A 119 12.05 -10.52 9.25
CA VAL A 119 10.97 -10.77 10.22
C VAL A 119 11.36 -12.01 11.02
N GLY A 120 12.21 -11.82 12.03
CA GLY A 120 12.63 -12.87 12.95
C GLY A 120 12.12 -12.60 14.36
N ALA A 121 11.31 -13.50 14.91
CA ALA A 121 11.10 -13.57 16.34
C ALA A 121 12.30 -14.32 16.95
N VAL A 122 13.12 -13.63 17.75
CA VAL A 122 14.20 -14.30 18.50
C VAL A 122 13.56 -15.05 19.66
N ARG A 123 13.46 -16.38 19.55
CA ARG A 123 13.14 -17.26 20.68
C ARG A 123 14.38 -17.37 21.57
N SER A 124 14.44 -16.59 22.66
CA SER A 124 15.38 -16.86 23.75
C SER A 124 14.75 -17.90 24.68
N GLY A 125 15.04 -19.17 24.46
CA GLY A 125 14.63 -20.23 25.38
C GLY A 125 14.45 -21.58 24.68
N ALA A 126 15.35 -22.50 24.98
CA ALA A 126 15.27 -23.90 24.59
C ALA A 126 13.97 -24.53 25.08
N PHE A 127 13.28 -25.28 24.21
CA PHE A 127 12.27 -26.25 24.62
C PHE A 127 12.95 -27.63 24.72
N PRO A 128 12.64 -28.46 25.73
CA PRO A 128 12.98 -29.87 25.68
C PRO A 128 12.03 -30.56 24.69
N LEU A 129 12.59 -31.43 23.86
CA LEU A 129 11.85 -32.36 23.02
C LEU A 129 11.19 -33.42 23.91
N VAL A 130 9.87 -33.55 23.82
CA VAL A 130 9.13 -34.80 24.05
C VAL A 130 8.10 -34.93 22.95
#